data_AF-A0A2R5LMH2-F1
#
_entry.id   AF-A0A2R5LMH2-F1
#
_cell.length_a   1.000
_cell.length_b   1.000
_cell.length_c   1.000
_cell.angle_alpha   90.00
_cell.angle_beta   90.00
_cell.angle_gamma   90.00
#
_symmetry.space_group_name_H-M   'P 1'
#
loop_
_entity.id
_entity.type
_entity.pdbx_description
1 polymer ?
#
loop_
_entity_poly.entity_id
_entity_poly.type
_entity_poly.pdbx_seq_one_letter_code
_entity_poly.pdbx_strand_id
1 'polypeptide(L)'
;MRMLFLLTALCADIRPRLRTEQHGVTYLREALDLVLKGSEERGGRQPPSRGRLSRRGRAAPQPPIAAPEGGNPQDLGGSLGSVGPVPRLDDDEALLAAEILKVLFNLTVSVDKTNVDEEDEVHFQRLVGILHDLLLCDIDDLEKKDEVCGQVVHVLSNMPRSTYEELLSPGHGDGNEGLEYEGFNIEAVNALLDYLEKRLDTSSLKNQSQSLSPILHCLTECARGNAIVRKYLRSKILPPLKDVKNRPEEGSELRNKLVRLMTSPNTDVKNLVADLLFVLCKEKVGRLIKYTGYGNAAGLLANRGLMLGGRGKQGSYSSDSEDSDTEEYARYKDKINPVLGCYEEPHPNPLEGMTEEQKEYEAMQLVNMMDKLTRGGVLKPMRVGKDGRPHPVDHILELQEGLQDRDLTESESD
;
A
#
# COMPACT_ATOMS: atom_id res chain seq x y z
N MET A 1 -7.29 31.00 -4.55
CA MET A 1 -7.40 29.53 -4.43
C MET A 1 -8.74 29.03 -3.86
N ARG A 2 -9.14 29.41 -2.64
CA ARG A 2 -10.43 28.97 -2.04
C ARG A 2 -11.66 29.11 -2.93
N MET A 3 -11.80 30.23 -3.65
CA MET A 3 -12.91 30.42 -4.60
C MET A 3 -12.87 29.41 -5.75
N LEU A 4 -11.67 29.10 -6.27
CA LEU A 4 -11.48 28.11 -7.33
C LEU A 4 -11.80 26.69 -6.84
N PHE A 5 -11.43 26.37 -5.59
CA PHE A 5 -11.84 25.12 -4.95
C PHE A 5 -13.36 25.00 -4.85
N LEU A 6 -14.06 26.02 -4.34
CA LEU A 6 -15.52 26.00 -4.23
C LEU A 6 -16.20 25.85 -5.61
N LEU A 7 -15.72 26.57 -6.63
CA LEU A 7 -16.24 26.45 -7.99
C LEU A 7 -16.05 25.04 -8.56
N THR A 8 -14.86 24.45 -8.39
CA THR A 8 -14.58 23.10 -8.91
C THR A 8 -15.25 21.99 -8.10
N ALA A 9 -15.51 22.21 -6.80
CA ALA A 9 -16.20 21.26 -5.94
C ALA A 9 -17.72 21.24 -6.17
N LEU A 10 -18.34 22.40 -6.37
CA LEU A 10 -19.80 22.54 -6.46
C LEU A 10 -20.32 22.47 -7.91
N CYS A 11 -19.52 22.89 -8.90
CA CYS A 11 -19.93 22.95 -10.29
C CYS A 11 -19.17 21.92 -11.13
N ALA A 12 -19.80 20.76 -11.32
CA ALA A 12 -19.19 19.66 -12.06
C ALA A 12 -18.78 20.04 -13.49
N ASP A 13 -19.56 20.91 -14.14
CA ASP A 13 -19.37 21.35 -15.54
C ASP A 13 -18.14 22.24 -15.73
N ILE A 14 -17.64 22.86 -14.66
CA ILE A 14 -16.43 23.70 -14.71
C ILE A 14 -15.17 22.85 -14.78
N ARG A 15 -15.18 21.65 -14.18
CA ARG A 15 -14.00 20.77 -14.09
C ARG A 15 -13.41 20.40 -15.45
N PRO A 16 -14.17 19.87 -16.44
CA PRO A 16 -13.59 19.52 -17.75
C PRO A 16 -13.05 20.76 -18.45
N ARG A 17 -13.76 21.89 -18.42
CA ARG A 17 -13.33 23.15 -19.05
C ARG A 17 -12.04 23.68 -18.44
N LEU A 18 -11.94 23.70 -17.11
CA LEU A 18 -10.75 24.15 -16.43
C LEU A 18 -9.58 23.19 -16.66
N ARG A 19 -9.84 21.88 -16.75
CA ARG A 19 -8.82 20.87 -17.04
C ARG A 19 -8.26 21.01 -18.46
N THR A 20 -9.12 20.99 -19.47
CA THR A 20 -8.70 20.89 -20.89
C THR A 20 -8.57 22.26 -21.57
N GLU A 21 -9.58 23.14 -21.46
CA GLU A 21 -9.57 24.44 -22.17
C GLU A 21 -8.57 25.43 -21.55
N GLN A 22 -8.29 25.29 -20.26
CA GLN A 22 -7.44 26.21 -19.50
C GLN A 22 -6.16 25.57 -18.98
N HIS A 23 -5.86 24.32 -19.37
CA HIS A 23 -4.68 23.58 -18.92
C HIS A 23 -4.48 23.62 -17.39
N GLY A 24 -5.59 23.57 -16.64
CA GLY A 24 -5.59 23.88 -15.20
C GLY A 24 -4.70 22.97 -14.36
N VAL A 25 -4.52 21.72 -14.77
CA VAL A 25 -3.59 20.79 -14.10
C VAL A 25 -2.15 21.28 -14.23
N THR A 26 -1.72 21.69 -15.43
CA THR A 26 -0.38 22.20 -15.71
C THR A 26 -0.10 23.49 -14.94
N TYR A 27 -1.03 24.45 -14.95
CA TYR A 27 -0.87 25.70 -14.20
C TYR A 27 -0.82 25.49 -12.68
N LEU A 28 -1.70 24.64 -12.14
CA LEU A 28 -1.72 24.38 -10.70
C LEU A 28 -0.50 23.58 -10.24
N ARG A 29 0.00 22.67 -11.07
CA ARG A 29 1.28 22.00 -10.85
C ARG A 29 2.43 23.01 -10.81
N GLU A 30 2.51 23.94 -11.77
CA GLU A 30 3.55 24.99 -11.77
C GLU A 30 3.43 25.92 -10.57
N ALA A 31 2.20 26.28 -10.16
CA ALA A 31 1.98 27.06 -8.95
C ALA A 31 2.49 26.31 -7.71
N LEU A 32 2.29 24.99 -7.64
CA LEU A 32 2.77 24.16 -6.53
C LEU A 32 4.30 24.04 -6.53
N ASP A 33 4.92 23.88 -7.70
CA ASP A 33 6.38 23.87 -7.88
C ASP A 33 7.00 25.22 -7.48
N LEU A 34 6.34 26.35 -7.81
CA LEU A 34 6.78 27.68 -7.37
C LEU A 34 6.73 27.86 -5.86
N VAL A 35 5.71 27.28 -5.20
CA VAL A 35 5.61 27.29 -3.72
C VAL A 35 6.79 26.53 -3.10
N LEU A 36 7.17 25.37 -3.67
CA LEU A 36 8.35 24.63 -3.22
C LEU A 36 9.66 25.40 -3.49
N LYS A 37 9.88 25.91 -4.69
CA LYS A 37 11.11 26.64 -5.06
C LYS A 37 11.31 27.93 -4.28
N GLY A 38 10.23 28.66 -4.00
CA GLY A 38 10.27 29.85 -3.15
C GLY A 38 10.77 29.55 -1.73
N SER A 39 10.55 28.32 -1.25
CA SER A 39 11.02 27.85 0.04
C SER A 39 12.53 27.52 0.03
N GLU A 40 13.03 26.89 -1.04
CA GLU A 40 14.44 26.53 -1.21
C GLU A 40 15.35 27.77 -1.30
N GLU A 41 14.92 28.80 -2.01
CA GLU A 41 15.66 30.07 -2.14
C GLU A 41 15.80 30.82 -0.79
N ARG A 42 14.85 30.64 0.13
CA ARG A 42 14.92 31.19 1.49
C ARG A 42 15.80 30.35 2.41
N GLY A 43 15.77 29.02 2.27
CA GLY A 43 16.65 28.09 2.98
C GLY A 43 18.14 28.28 2.63
N GLY A 44 18.46 28.65 1.39
CA GLY A 44 19.83 28.93 0.94
C GLY A 44 20.42 30.28 1.36
N ARG A 45 19.65 31.18 2.00
CA ARG A 45 20.07 32.54 2.38
C ARG A 45 20.38 32.71 3.88
N GLN A 46 20.91 31.69 4.56
CA GLN A 46 21.55 31.93 5.86
C GLN A 46 22.97 32.50 5.65
N PRO A 47 23.30 33.70 6.17
CA PRO A 47 24.68 34.18 6.12
C PRO A 47 25.56 33.29 7.00
N PRO A 48 26.82 33.01 6.61
CA PRO A 48 27.71 32.21 7.44
C PRO A 48 27.84 32.89 8.81
N SER A 49 27.48 32.16 9.85
CA SER A 49 27.69 32.59 11.22
C SER A 49 29.16 32.96 11.38
N ARG A 50 29.42 34.20 11.81
CA ARG A 50 30.79 34.69 12.07
C ARG A 50 31.40 33.89 13.20
N GLY A 51 32.05 32.78 12.88
CA GLY A 51 32.95 32.08 13.77
C GLY A 51 34.08 33.03 14.18
N ARG A 52 34.22 33.27 15.49
CA ARG A 52 35.33 34.02 16.08
C ARG A 52 36.65 33.41 15.61
N LEU A 53 37.37 34.15 14.77
CA LEU A 53 38.76 33.90 14.40
C LEU A 53 39.65 33.95 15.65
N SER A 54 40.06 32.78 16.14
CA SER A 54 41.21 32.65 17.05
C SER A 54 42.49 32.66 16.21
N ARG A 55 43.27 33.72 16.36
CA ARG A 55 44.59 33.89 15.76
C ARG A 55 45.56 32.82 16.27
N ARG A 56 46.16 32.05 15.37
CA ARG A 56 47.56 31.58 15.48
C ARG A 56 48.11 31.33 14.08
N GLY A 57 49.25 31.95 13.78
CA GLY A 57 49.80 32.03 12.43
C GLY A 57 51.13 31.29 12.24
N ARG A 58 51.60 31.43 10.99
CA ARG A 58 52.91 31.08 10.39
C ARG A 58 53.18 29.56 10.24
N ALA A 59 53.71 29.04 9.14
CA ALA A 59 54.30 29.61 7.92
C ALA A 59 54.31 28.55 6.79
N ALA A 60 54.40 29.00 5.54
CA ALA A 60 54.69 28.20 4.33
C ALA A 60 56.16 27.75 4.26
N PRO A 61 56.55 26.82 3.36
CA PRO A 61 56.92 27.24 2.00
C PRO A 61 56.55 26.25 0.85
N GLN A 62 56.44 26.80 -0.37
CA GLN A 62 56.40 26.16 -1.71
C GLN A 62 57.82 26.05 -2.32
N PRO A 63 58.07 25.63 -3.59
CA PRO A 63 57.53 24.57 -4.49
C PRO A 63 58.71 23.74 -5.14
N PRO A 64 58.58 22.93 -6.24
CA PRO A 64 58.59 23.46 -7.63
C PRO A 64 57.91 22.65 -8.79
N ILE A 65 57.42 23.40 -9.81
CA ILE A 65 57.56 23.28 -11.30
C ILE A 65 57.13 22.00 -12.07
N ALA A 66 56.15 22.15 -12.99
CA ALA A 66 56.26 21.91 -14.46
C ALA A 66 54.93 22.23 -15.20
N ALA A 67 55.02 22.72 -16.45
CA ALA A 67 53.94 23.15 -17.36
C ALA A 67 54.03 22.37 -18.71
N PRO A 68 53.30 22.65 -19.82
CA PRO A 68 51.98 23.30 -20.06
C PRO A 68 51.05 22.52 -21.06
N GLU A 69 49.91 23.13 -21.44
CA GLU A 69 49.04 22.88 -22.62
C GLU A 69 48.17 21.59 -22.63
N GLY A 70 46.89 21.54 -23.00
CA GLY A 70 45.91 22.47 -23.56
C GLY A 70 44.66 21.67 -23.99
N GLY A 71 43.50 22.31 -24.11
CA GLY A 71 42.33 21.76 -24.83
C GLY A 71 41.02 21.65 -24.02
N ASN A 72 40.16 22.65 -24.15
CA ASN A 72 38.71 22.51 -23.94
C ASN A 72 38.10 21.80 -25.17
N PRO A 73 37.07 20.95 -25.00
CA PRO A 73 35.73 21.46 -25.31
C PRO A 73 34.58 20.88 -24.46
N GLN A 74 33.59 21.76 -24.22
CA GLN A 74 32.15 21.48 -24.09
C GLN A 74 31.62 20.88 -22.78
N ASP A 75 31.33 21.78 -21.84
CA ASP A 75 30.27 21.63 -20.84
C ASP A 75 28.90 21.60 -21.53
N LEU A 76 28.31 20.41 -21.60
CA LEU A 76 26.86 20.18 -21.70
C LEU A 76 26.53 18.99 -20.80
N GLY A 77 26.45 19.25 -19.51
CA GLY A 77 26.00 18.28 -18.50
C GLY A 77 25.31 19.05 -17.38
N GLY A 78 23.98 19.00 -17.36
CA GLY A 78 23.18 19.61 -16.30
C GLY A 78 23.58 19.04 -14.94
N SER A 79 24.00 19.92 -14.05
CA SER A 79 24.31 19.62 -12.65
C SER A 79 23.03 19.24 -11.91
N LEU A 80 22.66 17.95 -11.96
CA LEU A 80 21.76 17.31 -11.00
C LEU A 80 22.65 16.65 -9.94
N GLY A 81 22.67 17.20 -8.73
CA GLY A 81 23.43 16.63 -7.62
C GLY A 81 24.00 17.66 -6.65
N SER A 82 23.17 18.55 -6.11
CA SER A 82 23.45 19.10 -4.79
C SER A 82 22.26 18.78 -3.90
N VAL A 83 22.47 18.04 -2.82
CA VAL A 83 21.51 17.90 -1.72
C VAL A 83 21.31 19.31 -1.15
N GLY A 84 20.28 19.99 -1.66
CA GLY A 84 19.79 21.21 -1.09
C GLY A 84 19.24 20.93 0.32
N PRO A 85 19.15 21.96 1.18
CA PRO A 85 18.42 21.81 2.44
C PRO A 85 16.99 21.34 2.16
N VAL A 86 16.47 20.42 2.99
CA VAL A 86 15.07 19.97 2.93
C VAL A 86 14.17 21.22 2.79
N PRO A 87 13.29 21.29 1.77
CA PRO A 87 12.46 22.45 1.56
C PRO A 87 11.60 22.72 2.81
N ARG A 88 11.63 23.95 3.31
CA ARG A 88 10.89 24.37 4.51
C ARG A 88 9.77 25.33 4.14
N LEU A 89 8.55 24.85 4.21
CA LEU A 89 7.35 25.65 3.90
C LEU A 89 6.95 26.44 5.14
N ASP A 90 6.66 27.73 4.93
CA ASP A 90 6.00 28.51 5.97
C ASP A 90 4.51 28.17 6.07
N ASP A 91 3.87 28.70 7.10
CA ASP A 91 2.47 28.46 7.43
C ASP A 91 1.49 28.89 6.32
N ASP A 92 1.77 29.99 5.63
CA ASP A 92 0.90 30.52 4.59
C ASP A 92 1.08 29.74 3.27
N GLU A 93 2.31 29.29 3.00
CA GLU A 93 2.65 28.42 1.89
C GLU A 93 2.08 27.02 2.04
N ALA A 94 2.14 26.43 3.24
CA ALA A 94 1.50 25.16 3.54
C ALA A 94 -0.02 25.24 3.30
N LEU A 95 -0.66 26.32 3.73
CA LEU A 95 -2.08 26.57 3.47
C LEU A 95 -2.37 26.76 1.98
N LEU A 96 -1.52 27.50 1.26
CA LEU A 96 -1.67 27.70 -0.17
C LEU A 96 -1.52 26.39 -0.94
N ALA A 97 -0.50 25.58 -0.61
CA ALA A 97 -0.27 24.26 -1.17
C ALA A 97 -1.48 23.35 -0.93
N ALA A 98 -2.00 23.29 0.30
CA ALA A 98 -3.20 22.52 0.63
C ALA A 98 -4.41 22.95 -0.22
N GLU A 99 -4.62 24.24 -0.45
CA GLU A 99 -5.71 24.74 -1.30
C GLU A 99 -5.49 24.43 -2.79
N ILE A 100 -4.25 24.45 -3.28
CA ILE A 100 -3.91 24.03 -4.65
C ILE A 100 -4.20 22.53 -4.83
N LEU A 101 -3.75 21.70 -3.88
CA LEU A 101 -3.96 20.25 -3.90
C LEU A 101 -5.45 19.88 -3.89
N LYS A 102 -6.28 20.60 -3.13
CA LYS A 102 -7.74 20.41 -3.15
C LYS A 102 -8.35 20.66 -4.53
N VAL A 103 -7.89 21.69 -5.25
CA VAL A 103 -8.35 21.95 -6.63
C VAL A 103 -7.83 20.87 -7.59
N LEU A 104 -6.55 20.49 -7.48
CA LEU A 104 -5.97 19.42 -8.28
C LEU A 104 -6.71 18.09 -8.11
N PHE A 105 -7.10 17.74 -6.88
CA PHE A 105 -7.93 16.56 -6.61
C PHE A 105 -9.25 16.62 -7.39
N ASN A 106 -9.97 17.74 -7.33
CA ASN A 106 -11.24 17.92 -8.04
C ASN A 106 -11.10 17.80 -9.57
N LEU A 107 -9.97 18.25 -10.13
CA LEU A 107 -9.71 18.18 -11.57
C LEU A 107 -9.28 16.79 -12.04
N THR A 108 -8.65 16.02 -11.16
CA THR A 108 -8.08 14.70 -11.50
C THR A 108 -9.02 13.53 -11.24
N VAL A 109 -10.11 13.73 -10.47
CA VAL A 109 -11.05 12.65 -10.10
C VAL A 109 -11.74 11.96 -11.29
N SER A 110 -11.88 12.66 -12.42
CA SER A 110 -12.55 12.15 -13.64
C SER A 110 -11.57 11.89 -14.78
N VAL A 111 -10.28 11.76 -14.49
CA VAL A 111 -9.26 11.40 -15.50
C VAL A 111 -9.30 9.88 -15.71
N ASP A 112 -9.27 9.45 -16.97
CA ASP A 112 -9.07 8.04 -17.30
C ASP A 112 -7.61 7.68 -17.06
N LYS A 113 -7.35 7.00 -15.93
CA LYS A 113 -6.00 6.59 -15.51
C LYS A 113 -5.36 5.53 -16.40
N THR A 114 -6.15 4.90 -17.30
CA THR A 114 -5.68 3.80 -18.16
C THR A 114 -5.30 4.25 -19.56
N ASN A 115 -5.95 5.30 -20.07
CA ASN A 115 -5.71 5.85 -21.41
C ASN A 115 -5.30 7.32 -21.30
N VAL A 116 -4.12 7.54 -20.73
CA VAL A 116 -3.49 8.86 -20.66
C VAL A 116 -2.61 9.03 -21.90
N ASP A 117 -2.64 10.20 -22.52
CA ASP A 117 -1.72 10.50 -23.62
C ASP A 117 -0.29 10.80 -23.10
N GLU A 118 0.69 10.77 -24.00
CA GLU A 118 2.11 10.94 -23.63
C GLU A 118 2.41 12.32 -23.03
N GLU A 119 1.67 13.36 -23.43
CA GLU A 119 1.87 14.73 -22.92
C GLU A 119 1.35 14.85 -21.48
N ASP A 120 0.11 14.41 -21.24
CA ASP A 120 -0.50 14.36 -19.93
C ASP A 120 0.26 13.44 -18.97
N GLU A 121 0.81 12.31 -19.45
CA GLU A 121 1.61 11.40 -18.65
C GLU A 121 2.86 12.10 -18.09
N VAL A 122 3.59 12.86 -18.91
CA VAL A 122 4.73 13.68 -18.45
C VAL A 122 4.29 14.75 -17.44
N HIS A 123 3.12 15.35 -17.63
CA HIS A 123 2.57 16.31 -16.66
C HIS A 123 2.26 15.65 -15.32
N PHE A 124 1.71 14.43 -15.32
CA PHE A 124 1.43 13.67 -14.11
C PHE A 124 2.70 13.15 -13.42
N GLN A 125 3.72 12.69 -14.17
CA GLN A 125 5.02 12.32 -13.61
C GLN A 125 5.62 13.49 -12.82
N ARG A 126 5.71 14.67 -13.44
CA ARG A 126 6.21 15.88 -12.76
C ARG A 126 5.36 16.25 -11.55
N LEU A 127 4.04 16.09 -11.62
CA LEU A 127 3.17 16.32 -10.48
C LEU A 127 3.50 15.34 -9.35
N VAL A 128 3.70 14.05 -9.62
CA VAL A 128 4.10 13.07 -8.59
C VAL A 128 5.45 13.42 -7.97
N GLY A 129 6.43 13.89 -8.74
CA GLY A 129 7.70 14.39 -8.21
C GLY A 129 7.50 15.55 -7.21
N ILE A 130 6.63 16.51 -7.53
CA ILE A 130 6.28 17.61 -6.61
C ILE A 130 5.55 17.08 -5.36
N LEU A 131 4.68 16.07 -5.51
CA LEU A 131 4.00 15.44 -4.38
C LEU A 131 4.98 14.66 -3.49
N HIS A 132 5.98 14.00 -4.07
CA HIS A 132 7.10 13.38 -3.36
C HIS A 132 7.80 14.41 -2.49
N ASP A 133 8.18 15.55 -3.06
CA ASP A 133 8.89 16.60 -2.32
C ASP A 133 8.03 17.18 -1.20
N LEU A 134 6.73 17.38 -1.44
CA LEU A 134 5.77 17.83 -0.41
C LEU A 134 5.63 16.86 0.77
N LEU A 135 5.78 15.55 0.56
CA LEU A 135 5.77 14.58 1.65
C LEU A 135 7.01 14.71 2.54
N LEU A 136 8.15 15.09 1.96
CA LEU A 136 9.43 15.23 2.64
C LEU A 136 9.68 16.64 3.18
N CYS A 137 8.88 17.62 2.78
CA CYS A 137 8.98 18.99 3.25
C CYS A 137 8.83 19.12 4.77
N ASP A 138 9.56 20.07 5.32
CA ASP A 138 9.45 20.46 6.71
C ASP A 138 8.49 21.64 6.87
N ILE A 139 7.54 21.49 7.80
CA ILE A 139 6.52 22.48 8.16
C ILE A 139 6.54 22.59 9.68
N ASP A 140 6.63 23.80 10.21
CA ASP A 140 6.78 24.05 11.64
C ASP A 140 5.54 23.59 12.44
N ASP A 141 4.35 23.77 11.85
CA ASP A 141 3.08 23.31 12.40
C ASP A 141 2.77 21.86 11.98
N LEU A 142 2.81 20.95 12.96
CA LEU A 142 2.52 19.52 12.76
C LEU A 142 1.08 19.25 12.30
N GLU A 143 0.11 20.11 12.64
CA GLU A 143 -1.27 19.96 12.16
C GLU A 143 -1.36 20.33 10.67
N LYS A 144 -0.66 21.38 10.24
CA LYS A 144 -0.59 21.76 8.83
C LYS A 144 0.20 20.74 8.01
N LYS A 145 1.30 20.20 8.55
CA LYS A 145 2.03 19.08 7.92
C LYS A 145 1.12 17.89 7.67
N ASP A 146 0.29 17.56 8.66
CA ASP A 146 -0.70 16.49 8.58
C ASP A 146 -1.82 16.79 7.57
N GLU A 147 -2.29 18.05 7.48
CA GLU A 147 -3.26 18.48 6.45
C GLU A 147 -2.68 18.37 5.03
N VAL A 148 -1.47 18.90 4.81
CA VAL A 148 -0.79 18.84 3.51
C VAL A 148 -0.57 17.40 3.09
N CYS A 149 -0.06 16.54 3.98
CA CYS A 149 0.09 15.11 3.71
C CYS A 149 -1.25 14.45 3.32
N GLY A 150 -2.34 14.78 4.03
CA GLY A 150 -3.67 14.31 3.68
C GLY A 150 -4.14 14.75 2.29
N GLN A 151 -3.85 15.99 1.88
CA GLN A 151 -4.18 16.46 0.53
C GLN A 151 -3.29 15.81 -0.54
N VAL A 152 -2.01 15.56 -0.24
CA VAL A 152 -1.13 14.79 -1.14
C VAL A 152 -1.68 13.39 -1.36
N VAL A 153 -2.10 12.69 -0.31
CA VAL A 153 -2.73 11.35 -0.38
C VAL A 153 -3.97 11.36 -1.28
N HIS A 154 -4.81 12.39 -1.20
CA HIS A 154 -5.98 12.53 -2.07
C HIS A 154 -5.57 12.64 -3.54
N VAL A 155 -4.60 13.49 -3.87
CA VAL A 155 -4.15 13.68 -5.26
C VAL A 155 -3.44 12.42 -5.78
N LEU A 156 -2.55 11.81 -5.00
CA LEU A 156 -1.85 10.56 -5.36
C LEU A 156 -2.82 9.42 -5.69
N SER A 157 -3.95 9.35 -4.99
CA SER A 157 -5.00 8.36 -5.26
C SER A 157 -5.60 8.48 -6.67
N ASN A 158 -5.50 9.65 -7.30
CA ASN A 158 -6.02 9.91 -8.64
C ASN A 158 -4.97 9.75 -9.76
N MET A 159 -3.69 9.57 -9.41
CA MET A 159 -2.61 9.51 -10.40
C MET A 159 -2.62 8.20 -11.21
N PRO A 160 -2.15 8.22 -12.47
CA PRO A 160 -1.94 7.02 -13.27
C PRO A 160 -0.88 6.09 -12.65
N ARG A 161 -0.94 4.80 -12.97
CA ARG A 161 -0.04 3.81 -12.34
C ARG A 161 1.42 3.94 -12.75
N SER A 162 1.67 4.39 -13.98
CA SER A 162 3.01 4.59 -14.52
C SER A 162 3.78 5.71 -13.81
N THR A 163 3.08 6.65 -13.17
CA THR A 163 3.72 7.82 -12.57
C THR A 163 4.24 7.58 -11.15
N TYR A 164 3.89 6.47 -10.51
CA TYR A 164 4.35 6.16 -9.15
C TYR A 164 5.84 5.82 -9.05
N GLU A 165 6.54 5.65 -10.18
CA GLU A 165 8.01 5.56 -10.20
C GLU A 165 8.67 6.83 -9.64
N GLU A 166 8.06 8.01 -9.86
CA GLU A 166 8.54 9.31 -9.37
C GLU A 166 8.44 9.46 -7.84
N LEU A 167 7.81 8.52 -7.12
CA LEU A 167 7.87 8.46 -5.65
C LEU A 167 9.20 7.87 -5.15
N LEU A 168 10.03 7.33 -6.06
CA LEU A 168 11.31 6.73 -5.76
C LEU A 168 12.43 7.59 -6.33
N SER A 169 13.39 7.96 -5.50
CA SER A 169 14.62 8.58 -5.96
C SER A 169 15.76 7.56 -5.97
N PRO A 170 16.78 7.69 -6.85
CA PRO A 170 17.97 6.85 -6.77
C PRO A 170 18.62 6.92 -5.39
N GLY A 171 18.94 5.76 -4.80
CA GLY A 171 19.69 5.68 -3.55
C GLY A 171 21.07 6.31 -3.74
N HIS A 172 21.55 7.01 -2.73
CA HIS A 172 22.81 7.75 -2.85
C HIS A 172 24.04 6.85 -2.63
N GLY A 173 23.88 5.59 -2.23
CA GLY A 173 24.93 4.55 -2.25
C GLY A 173 26.14 4.81 -1.34
N ASP A 174 26.24 6.00 -0.74
CA ASP A 174 27.41 6.52 -0.07
C ASP A 174 27.01 7.08 1.28
N GLY A 175 26.83 6.18 2.26
CA GLY A 175 26.83 6.48 3.69
C GLY A 175 25.82 7.50 4.24
N ASN A 176 24.87 7.98 3.43
CA ASN A 176 23.89 8.96 3.85
C ASN A 176 22.80 8.30 4.70
N GLU A 177 22.35 8.96 5.78
CA GLU A 177 21.39 8.45 6.77
C GLU A 177 19.94 8.35 6.25
N GLY A 178 19.75 8.18 4.93
CA GLY A 178 18.45 8.07 4.30
C GLY A 178 17.89 6.65 4.32
N LEU A 179 16.56 6.51 4.23
CA LEU A 179 15.92 5.20 4.14
C LEU A 179 16.05 4.68 2.70
N GLU A 180 16.87 3.65 2.51
CA GLU A 180 17.06 2.99 1.22
C GLU A 180 16.48 1.56 1.18
N TYR A 181 15.90 1.18 0.05
CA TYR A 181 15.38 -0.17 -0.21
C TYR A 181 15.61 -0.57 -1.67
N GLU A 182 16.24 -1.72 -1.92
CA GLU A 182 16.63 -2.20 -3.25
C GLU A 182 17.36 -1.15 -4.12
N GLY A 183 18.14 -0.25 -3.50
CA GLY A 183 18.91 0.81 -4.20
C GLY A 183 18.14 2.09 -4.51
N PHE A 184 16.91 2.24 -3.98
CA PHE A 184 16.10 3.46 -4.10
C PHE A 184 15.87 4.10 -2.73
N ASN A 185 15.82 5.43 -2.67
CA ASN A 185 15.30 6.16 -1.53
C ASN A 185 13.78 5.92 -1.42
N ILE A 186 13.34 5.56 -0.22
CA ILE A 186 11.96 5.15 0.06
C ILE A 186 11.29 6.05 1.11
N GLU A 187 11.87 7.20 1.44
CA GLU A 187 11.41 8.09 2.51
C GLU A 187 9.98 8.60 2.28
N ALA A 188 9.64 8.99 1.04
CA ALA A 188 8.30 9.47 0.73
C ALA A 188 7.23 8.37 0.93
N VAL A 189 7.55 7.14 0.55
CA VAL A 189 6.68 5.98 0.79
C VAL A 189 6.62 5.64 2.29
N ASN A 190 7.71 5.81 3.02
CA ASN A 190 7.70 5.65 4.47
C ASN A 190 6.83 6.72 5.14
N ALA A 191 6.87 7.97 4.70
CA ALA A 191 6.01 9.03 5.21
C ALA A 191 4.51 8.71 5.01
N LEU A 192 4.14 8.10 3.88
CA LEU A 192 2.77 7.60 3.65
C LEU A 192 2.40 6.46 4.62
N LEU A 193 3.35 5.57 4.92
CA LEU A 193 3.15 4.47 5.87
C LEU A 193 2.99 4.99 7.30
N ASP A 194 3.83 5.94 7.72
CA ASP A 194 3.75 6.60 9.02
C ASP A 194 2.41 7.36 9.16
N TYR A 195 1.96 8.00 8.08
CA TYR A 195 0.65 8.63 8.03
C TYR A 195 -0.50 7.62 8.19
N LEU A 196 -0.42 6.43 7.55
CA LEU A 196 -1.38 5.35 7.78
C LEU A 196 -1.38 4.92 9.25
N GLU A 197 -0.22 4.69 9.86
CA GLU A 197 -0.12 4.25 11.25
C GLU A 197 -0.70 5.28 12.22
N LYS A 198 -0.36 6.57 12.04
CA LYS A 198 -0.96 7.67 12.80
C LYS A 198 -2.48 7.71 12.67
N ARG A 199 -3.01 7.50 11.46
CA ARG A 199 -4.45 7.48 11.20
C ARG A 199 -5.13 6.26 11.82
N LEU A 200 -4.48 5.09 11.84
CA LEU A 200 -4.98 3.91 12.53
C LEU A 200 -5.12 4.15 14.04
N ASP A 201 -4.14 4.82 14.66
CA ASP A 201 -4.14 5.07 16.10
C ASP A 201 -5.07 6.22 16.52
N THR A 202 -5.29 7.21 15.64
CA THR A 202 -6.12 8.39 15.94
C THR A 202 -7.58 8.23 15.51
N SER A 203 -7.89 7.31 14.59
CA SER A 203 -9.24 7.18 14.03
C SER A 203 -10.27 6.74 15.07
N SER A 204 -11.34 7.53 15.22
CA SER A 204 -12.52 7.09 15.95
C SER A 204 -13.45 6.27 15.05
N LEU A 205 -14.26 5.37 15.64
CA LEU A 205 -15.23 4.55 14.90
C LEU A 205 -16.17 5.36 13.99
N LYS A 206 -16.49 6.60 14.35
CA LYS A 206 -17.41 7.47 13.58
C LYS A 206 -16.78 8.01 12.29
N ASN A 207 -15.48 8.33 12.33
CA ASN A 207 -14.76 8.94 11.21
C ASN A 207 -13.78 7.96 10.55
N GLN A 208 -13.85 6.67 10.91
CA GLN A 208 -12.87 5.66 10.51
C GLN A 208 -12.77 5.53 8.98
N SER A 209 -13.89 5.53 8.24
CA SER A 209 -13.83 5.46 6.77
C SER A 209 -13.27 6.74 6.16
N GLN A 210 -13.73 7.92 6.61
CA GLN A 210 -13.22 9.19 6.07
C GLN A 210 -11.72 9.35 6.30
N SER A 211 -11.22 8.89 7.45
CA SER A 211 -9.82 8.98 7.84
C SER A 211 -8.92 7.95 7.14
N LEU A 212 -9.36 6.69 7.06
CA LEU A 212 -8.52 5.59 6.57
C LEU A 212 -8.68 5.31 5.07
N SER A 213 -9.87 5.52 4.50
CA SER A 213 -10.13 5.13 3.10
C SER A 213 -9.18 5.79 2.11
N PRO A 214 -8.87 7.10 2.20
CA PRO A 214 -7.94 7.74 1.27
C PRO A 214 -6.54 7.12 1.28
N ILE A 215 -5.96 6.92 2.47
CA ILE A 215 -4.59 6.40 2.59
C ILE A 215 -4.51 4.93 2.21
N LEU A 216 -5.50 4.11 2.60
CA LEU A 216 -5.58 2.71 2.20
C LEU A 216 -5.68 2.57 0.68
N HIS A 217 -6.51 3.40 0.04
CA HIS A 217 -6.65 3.41 -1.42
C HIS A 217 -5.36 3.87 -2.11
N CYS A 218 -4.76 4.96 -1.63
CA CYS A 218 -3.49 5.49 -2.14
C CYS A 218 -2.37 4.43 -2.11
N LEU A 219 -2.13 3.80 -0.96
CA LEU A 219 -1.12 2.76 -0.81
C LEU A 219 -1.41 1.53 -1.68
N THR A 220 -2.69 1.19 -1.87
CA THR A 220 -3.10 0.08 -2.75
C THR A 220 -2.74 0.37 -4.20
N GLU A 221 -3.05 1.57 -4.71
CA GLU A 221 -2.70 1.93 -6.09
C GLU A 221 -1.19 2.10 -6.28
N CYS A 222 -0.47 2.68 -5.32
CA CYS A 222 1.00 2.75 -5.36
C CYS A 222 1.62 1.35 -5.42
N ALA A 223 1.13 0.40 -4.62
CA ALA A 223 1.59 -0.99 -4.61
C ALA A 223 1.22 -1.76 -5.90
N ARG A 224 0.13 -1.40 -6.57
CA ARG A 224 -0.21 -1.96 -7.89
C ARG A 224 0.68 -1.40 -8.99
N GLY A 225 0.99 -0.10 -8.94
CA GLY A 225 1.77 0.58 -9.98
C GLY A 225 3.27 0.28 -9.94
N ASN A 226 3.86 0.16 -8.75
CA ASN A 226 5.31 -0.01 -8.62
C ASN A 226 5.69 -1.23 -7.75
N ALA A 227 6.55 -2.10 -8.29
CA ALA A 227 6.97 -3.33 -7.62
C ALA A 227 7.86 -3.10 -6.39
N ILE A 228 8.74 -2.10 -6.43
CA ILE A 228 9.64 -1.75 -5.31
C ILE A 228 8.80 -1.22 -4.15
N VAL A 229 7.86 -0.32 -4.43
CA VAL A 229 6.90 0.19 -3.43
C VAL A 229 6.13 -0.96 -2.80
N ARG A 230 5.60 -1.89 -3.60
CA ARG A 230 4.88 -3.06 -3.09
C ARG A 230 5.74 -3.94 -2.18
N LYS A 231 6.97 -4.24 -2.58
CA LYS A 231 7.91 -5.06 -1.78
C LYS A 231 8.27 -4.37 -0.47
N TYR A 232 8.55 -3.07 -0.50
CA TYR A 232 8.81 -2.28 0.70
C TYR A 232 7.61 -2.31 1.65
N LEU A 233 6.41 -1.98 1.16
CA LEU A 233 5.18 -2.02 1.95
C LEU A 233 4.90 -3.42 2.51
N ARG A 234 5.13 -4.47 1.71
CA ARG A 234 5.04 -5.87 2.16
C ARG A 234 6.03 -6.16 3.29
N SER A 235 7.28 -5.70 3.19
CA SER A 235 8.30 -5.94 4.22
C SER A 235 7.94 -5.30 5.57
N LYS A 236 7.24 -4.16 5.55
CA LYS A 236 6.82 -3.42 6.75
C LYS A 236 5.48 -3.90 7.31
N ILE A 237 4.48 -4.14 6.45
CA ILE A 237 3.12 -4.52 6.86
C ILE A 237 3.02 -6.04 7.11
N LEU A 238 3.65 -6.86 6.28
CA LEU A 238 3.59 -8.33 6.32
C LEU A 238 5.00 -8.94 6.42
N PRO A 239 5.76 -8.64 7.50
CA PRO A 239 7.10 -9.19 7.68
C PRO A 239 7.05 -10.73 7.75
N PRO A 240 8.15 -11.43 7.43
CA PRO A 240 8.22 -12.89 7.55
C PRO A 240 7.75 -13.36 8.94
N LEU A 241 6.87 -14.36 8.95
CA LEU A 241 6.16 -14.80 10.16
C LEU A 241 7.15 -15.37 11.18
N LYS A 242 7.30 -14.71 12.33
CA LYS A 242 7.99 -15.27 13.48
C LYS A 242 6.95 -15.93 14.39
N ASP A 243 6.07 -15.11 14.95
CA ASP A 243 4.96 -15.62 15.76
C ASP A 243 3.87 -16.30 14.93
N VAL A 244 3.73 -17.61 15.14
CA VAL A 244 2.67 -18.47 14.58
C VAL A 244 1.69 -18.98 15.64
N LYS A 245 1.86 -18.60 16.91
CA LYS A 245 1.04 -19.12 18.02
C LYS A 245 -0.19 -18.27 18.28
N ASN A 246 -0.04 -16.95 18.22
CA ASN A 246 -1.16 -16.03 18.45
C ASN A 246 -1.97 -15.83 17.16
N ARG A 247 -3.22 -15.39 17.31
CA ARG A 247 -4.08 -15.13 16.15
C ARG A 247 -3.57 -13.93 15.35
N PRO A 248 -3.76 -13.91 14.01
CA PRO A 248 -3.33 -12.79 13.17
C PRO A 248 -3.89 -11.42 13.58
N GLU A 249 -5.10 -11.36 14.13
CA GLU A 249 -5.74 -10.12 14.62
C GLU A 249 -5.31 -9.69 16.05
N GLU A 250 -4.59 -10.56 16.77
CA GLU A 250 -4.12 -10.31 18.13
C GLU A 250 -2.70 -9.71 18.11
N GLY A 251 -2.54 -8.56 18.76
CA GLY A 251 -1.26 -7.83 18.80
C GLY A 251 -1.38 -6.35 18.45
N SER A 252 -0.25 -5.66 18.53
CA SER A 252 -0.11 -4.22 18.30
C SER A 252 0.66 -3.87 17.03
N GLU A 253 1.18 -4.84 16.29
CA GLU A 253 1.86 -4.57 15.02
C GLU A 253 0.88 -4.09 13.95
N LEU A 254 1.40 -3.42 12.92
CA LEU A 254 0.61 -2.89 11.81
C LEU A 254 -0.21 -3.99 11.11
N ARG A 255 0.37 -5.19 10.95
CA ARG A 255 -0.34 -6.40 10.48
C ARG A 255 -1.60 -6.65 11.31
N ASN A 256 -1.45 -6.74 12.63
CA ASN A 256 -2.56 -7.11 13.51
C ASN A 256 -3.68 -6.05 13.48
N LYS A 257 -3.30 -4.76 13.51
CA LYS A 257 -4.23 -3.64 13.39
C LYS A 257 -5.06 -3.74 12.09
N LEU A 258 -4.41 -4.02 10.95
CA LEU A 258 -5.08 -4.16 9.66
C LEU A 258 -5.93 -5.44 9.57
N VAL A 259 -5.44 -6.59 10.02
CA VAL A 259 -6.23 -7.84 9.99
C VAL A 259 -7.49 -7.72 10.81
N ARG A 260 -7.45 -7.03 11.96
CA ARG A 260 -8.63 -6.72 12.77
C ARG A 260 -9.67 -5.86 12.02
N LEU A 261 -9.23 -4.98 11.12
CA LEU A 261 -10.15 -4.19 10.29
C LEU A 261 -10.82 -4.99 9.18
N MET A 262 -10.32 -6.17 8.81
CA MET A 262 -10.98 -7.06 7.83
C MET A 262 -12.33 -7.60 8.33
N THR A 263 -12.55 -7.56 9.64
CA THR A 263 -13.81 -7.96 10.29
C THR A 263 -14.57 -6.76 10.86
N SER A 264 -14.18 -5.53 10.49
CA SER A 264 -14.89 -4.30 10.87
C SER A 264 -16.32 -4.27 10.31
N PRO A 265 -17.30 -3.70 11.03
CA PRO A 265 -18.65 -3.49 10.52
C PRO A 265 -18.70 -2.47 9.37
N ASN A 266 -17.69 -1.62 9.23
CA ASN A 266 -17.60 -0.66 8.13
C ASN A 266 -17.13 -1.38 6.86
N THR A 267 -18.05 -1.59 5.91
CA THR A 267 -17.78 -2.32 4.68
C THR A 267 -16.71 -1.68 3.80
N ASP A 268 -16.64 -0.35 3.77
CA ASP A 268 -15.69 0.36 2.92
C ASP A 268 -14.25 0.14 3.42
N VAL A 269 -14.03 0.36 4.72
CA VAL A 269 -12.72 0.13 5.35
C VAL A 269 -12.33 -1.34 5.25
N LYS A 270 -13.25 -2.24 5.59
CA LYS A 270 -13.04 -3.69 5.48
C LYS A 270 -12.58 -4.09 4.07
N ASN A 271 -13.26 -3.61 3.04
CA ASN A 271 -12.94 -3.94 1.65
C ASN A 271 -11.58 -3.35 1.23
N LEU A 272 -11.28 -2.11 1.62
CA LEU A 272 -10.01 -1.44 1.29
C LEU A 272 -8.81 -2.09 1.97
N VAL A 273 -8.92 -2.45 3.25
CA VAL A 273 -7.83 -3.13 3.96
C VAL A 273 -7.59 -4.52 3.37
N ALA A 274 -8.66 -5.26 3.10
CA ALA A 274 -8.56 -6.58 2.49
C ALA A 274 -7.97 -6.51 1.08
N ASP A 275 -8.29 -5.47 0.30
CA ASP A 275 -7.68 -5.24 -1.01
C ASP A 275 -6.19 -4.91 -0.92
N LEU A 276 -5.79 -4.01 -0.02
CA LEU A 276 -4.38 -3.67 0.22
C LEU A 276 -3.57 -4.92 0.56
N LEU A 277 -4.02 -5.72 1.54
CA LEU A 277 -3.32 -6.94 1.96
C LEU A 277 -3.23 -7.97 0.83
N PHE A 278 -4.27 -8.07 -0.01
CA PHE A 278 -4.28 -8.98 -1.15
C PHE A 278 -3.29 -8.54 -2.24
N VAL A 279 -3.22 -7.25 -2.57
CA VAL A 279 -2.22 -6.69 -3.49
C VAL A 279 -0.79 -6.93 -2.97
N LEU A 280 -0.53 -6.69 -1.68
CA LEU A 280 0.76 -6.98 -1.05
C LEU A 280 1.11 -8.48 -1.07
N CYS A 281 0.12 -9.35 -1.21
CA CYS A 281 0.27 -10.79 -1.39
C CYS A 281 0.34 -11.23 -2.86
N LYS A 282 0.60 -10.31 -3.80
CA LYS A 282 0.58 -10.56 -5.26
C LYS A 282 -0.75 -11.17 -5.74
N GLU A 283 -1.85 -10.84 -5.08
CA GLU A 283 -3.19 -11.36 -5.37
C GLU A 283 -3.29 -12.90 -5.31
N LYS A 284 -2.44 -13.54 -4.48
CA LYS A 284 -2.47 -14.98 -4.24
C LYS A 284 -3.24 -15.32 -2.97
N VAL A 285 -4.27 -16.14 -3.11
CA VAL A 285 -5.15 -16.57 -2.00
C VAL A 285 -4.37 -17.28 -0.90
N GLY A 286 -3.50 -18.24 -1.25
CA GLY A 286 -2.70 -18.98 -0.27
C GLY A 286 -1.78 -18.06 0.54
N ARG A 287 -1.14 -17.09 -0.12
CA ARG A 287 -0.29 -16.10 0.56
C ARG A 287 -1.12 -15.23 1.51
N LEU A 288 -2.31 -14.76 1.09
CA LEU A 288 -3.18 -13.98 1.98
C LEU A 288 -3.57 -14.79 3.22
N ILE A 289 -4.07 -16.02 3.05
CA ILE A 289 -4.52 -16.90 4.14
C ILE A 289 -3.39 -17.15 5.15
N LYS A 290 -2.15 -17.34 4.68
CA LYS A 290 -0.98 -17.51 5.56
C LYS A 290 -0.80 -16.34 6.54
N TYR A 291 -1.06 -15.11 6.12
CA TYR A 291 -0.84 -13.92 6.97
C TYR A 291 -2.08 -13.46 7.74
N THR A 292 -3.29 -13.75 7.24
CA THR A 292 -4.53 -13.22 7.83
C THR A 292 -5.38 -14.27 8.50
N GLY A 293 -5.18 -15.57 8.18
CA GLY A 293 -6.14 -16.63 8.47
C GLY A 293 -7.34 -16.58 7.52
N TYR A 294 -7.90 -17.75 7.20
CA TYR A 294 -9.05 -17.85 6.29
C TYR A 294 -10.30 -17.21 6.88
N GLY A 295 -10.51 -17.27 8.20
CA GLY A 295 -11.67 -16.64 8.85
C GLY A 295 -11.78 -15.13 8.58
N ASN A 296 -10.65 -14.42 8.69
CA ASN A 296 -10.59 -12.98 8.40
C ASN A 296 -10.67 -12.70 6.88
N ALA A 297 -10.06 -13.55 6.05
CA ALA A 297 -10.06 -13.40 4.59
C ALA A 297 -11.36 -13.80 3.89
N ALA A 298 -12.19 -14.64 4.51
CA ALA A 298 -13.37 -15.26 3.89
C ALA A 298 -14.32 -14.25 3.25
N GLY A 299 -14.52 -13.09 3.88
CA GLY A 299 -15.38 -12.03 3.33
C GLY A 299 -14.86 -11.46 2.01
N LEU A 300 -13.55 -11.22 1.91
CA LEU A 300 -12.91 -10.77 0.66
C LEU A 300 -13.00 -11.86 -0.40
N LEU A 301 -12.67 -13.10 -0.04
CA LEU A 301 -12.66 -14.23 -0.97
C LEU A 301 -14.05 -14.49 -1.54
N ALA A 302 -15.09 -14.42 -0.71
CA ALA A 302 -16.49 -14.53 -1.16
C ALA A 302 -16.88 -13.39 -2.11
N ASN A 303 -16.55 -12.14 -1.79
CA ASN A 303 -16.87 -11.00 -2.63
C ASN A 303 -16.17 -11.05 -4.00
N ARG A 304 -14.97 -11.64 -4.07
CA ARG A 304 -14.19 -11.77 -5.31
C ARG A 304 -14.40 -13.08 -6.07
N GLY A 305 -15.22 -14.00 -5.55
CA GLY A 305 -15.38 -15.33 -6.16
C GLY A 305 -14.10 -16.17 -6.09
N LEU A 306 -13.29 -15.98 -5.05
CA LEU A 306 -12.02 -16.68 -4.83
C LEU A 306 -12.14 -17.79 -3.76
N MET A 307 -13.36 -18.10 -3.33
CA MET A 307 -13.62 -19.18 -2.37
C MET A 307 -13.25 -20.53 -2.99
N LEU A 308 -12.67 -21.42 -2.18
CA LEU A 308 -12.30 -22.79 -2.58
C LEU A 308 -11.57 -22.82 -3.94
N GLY A 309 -10.52 -22.01 -4.10
CA GLY A 309 -9.63 -22.08 -5.27
C GLY A 309 -10.21 -21.53 -6.57
N GLY A 310 -11.27 -20.72 -6.51
CA GLY A 310 -11.77 -19.98 -7.66
C GLY A 310 -10.66 -19.19 -8.35
N ARG A 311 -10.49 -19.39 -9.67
CA ARG A 311 -9.52 -18.65 -10.48
C ARG A 311 -10.10 -17.27 -10.79
N GLY A 312 -9.83 -16.29 -9.94
CA GLY A 312 -10.10 -14.88 -10.28
C GLY A 312 -9.27 -14.45 -11.50
N LYS A 313 -9.54 -13.26 -12.03
CA LYS A 313 -8.64 -12.63 -13.01
C LYS A 313 -7.26 -12.50 -12.36
N GLN A 314 -6.30 -13.32 -12.80
CA GLN A 314 -4.92 -13.24 -12.30
C GLN A 314 -4.35 -11.87 -12.69
N GLY A 315 -3.88 -11.11 -11.72
CA GLY A 315 -3.13 -9.88 -11.97
C GLY A 315 -1.82 -10.19 -12.71
N SER A 316 -1.34 -9.22 -13.49
CA SER A 316 -0.07 -9.31 -14.22
C SER A 316 1.11 -9.11 -13.24
N TYR A 317 1.46 -10.16 -12.49
CA TYR A 317 2.59 -10.14 -11.56
C TYR A 317 3.71 -11.07 -12.04
N SER A 318 4.95 -10.58 -12.00
CA SER A 318 6.14 -11.39 -12.28
C SER A 318 6.31 -12.53 -11.25
N SER A 319 6.87 -13.64 -11.74
CA SER A 319 6.93 -14.99 -11.16
C SER A 319 7.34 -15.10 -9.68
N ASP A 320 7.03 -16.26 -9.09
CA ASP A 320 7.31 -16.66 -7.70
C ASP A 320 8.81 -16.66 -7.39
N SER A 321 9.30 -15.66 -6.69
CA SER A 321 10.71 -15.64 -6.23
C SER A 321 10.89 -15.14 -4.80
N GLU A 322 9.83 -15.14 -4.00
CA GLU A 322 9.95 -14.84 -2.56
C GLU A 322 9.22 -15.93 -1.79
N ASP A 323 10.00 -16.95 -1.42
CA ASP A 323 9.66 -17.84 -0.32
C ASP A 323 9.77 -17.02 0.97
N SER A 324 8.63 -16.78 1.61
CA SER A 324 8.56 -16.08 2.89
C SER A 324 8.39 -17.04 4.06
N ASP A 325 8.56 -18.34 3.83
CA ASP A 325 8.55 -19.36 4.88
C ASP A 325 9.80 -19.15 5.75
N THR A 326 9.57 -18.74 6.99
CA THR A 326 10.62 -18.74 8.01
C THR A 326 10.83 -20.16 8.50
N GLU A 327 12.00 -20.46 9.06
CA GLU A 327 12.24 -21.77 9.68
C GLU A 327 11.21 -22.09 10.77
N GLU A 328 10.71 -21.08 11.48
CA GLU A 328 9.65 -21.23 12.48
C GLU A 328 8.32 -21.61 11.83
N TYR A 329 7.91 -20.92 10.77
CA TYR A 329 6.69 -21.25 10.05
C TYR A 329 6.75 -22.64 9.41
N ALA A 330 7.88 -23.01 8.81
CA ALA A 330 8.08 -24.31 8.18
C ALA A 330 7.92 -25.48 9.18
N ARG A 331 8.32 -25.31 10.45
CA ARG A 331 8.17 -26.33 11.50
C ARG A 331 6.72 -26.58 11.91
N TYR A 332 5.86 -25.57 11.80
CA TYR A 332 4.48 -25.63 12.26
C TYR A 332 3.46 -25.65 11.12
N LYS A 333 3.91 -25.58 9.86
CA LYS A 333 3.06 -25.49 8.66
C LYS A 333 1.92 -26.52 8.66
N ASP A 334 2.22 -27.77 8.98
CA ASP A 334 1.23 -28.87 9.00
C ASP A 334 0.28 -28.84 10.20
N LYS A 335 0.57 -28.00 11.20
CA LYS A 335 -0.17 -27.88 12.47
C LYS A 335 -0.87 -26.52 12.63
N ILE A 336 -0.80 -25.65 11.62
CA ILE A 336 -1.51 -24.37 11.61
C ILE A 336 -2.93 -24.61 11.13
N ASN A 337 -3.91 -24.21 11.93
CA ASN A 337 -5.30 -24.25 11.54
C ASN A 337 -5.54 -23.19 10.44
N PRO A 338 -5.92 -23.56 9.20
CA PRO A 338 -6.08 -22.58 8.11
C PRO A 338 -7.16 -21.54 8.39
N VAL A 339 -8.16 -21.87 9.21
CA VAL A 339 -9.26 -20.97 9.57
C VAL A 339 -8.77 -19.88 10.51
N LEU A 340 -8.04 -20.27 11.56
CA LEU A 340 -7.54 -19.35 12.58
C LEU A 340 -6.23 -18.65 12.18
N GLY A 341 -5.45 -19.27 11.29
CA GLY A 341 -4.13 -18.78 10.90
C GLY A 341 -3.06 -18.91 11.99
N CYS A 342 -3.32 -19.68 13.04
CA CYS A 342 -2.39 -19.92 14.14
C CYS A 342 -2.23 -21.42 14.43
N TYR A 343 -1.14 -21.75 15.12
CA TYR A 343 -0.87 -23.09 15.64
C TYR A 343 -1.93 -23.46 16.67
N GLU A 344 -2.47 -24.67 16.54
CA GLU A 344 -3.37 -25.26 17.51
C GLU A 344 -2.75 -26.59 17.96
N GLU A 345 -2.70 -26.82 19.29
CA GLU A 345 -2.28 -28.13 19.77
C GLU A 345 -3.27 -29.19 19.27
N PRO A 346 -2.79 -30.37 18.83
CA PRO A 346 -3.67 -31.43 18.39
C PRO A 346 -4.68 -31.74 19.50
N HIS A 347 -5.96 -31.54 19.22
CA HIS A 347 -7.01 -31.90 20.17
C HIS A 347 -6.93 -33.40 20.44
N PRO A 348 -7.12 -33.83 21.70
CA PRO A 348 -7.23 -35.25 22.02
C PRO A 348 -8.36 -35.86 21.20
N ASN A 349 -8.16 -37.09 20.73
CA ASN A 349 -9.13 -37.72 19.83
C ASN A 349 -10.46 -37.89 20.59
N PRO A 350 -11.58 -37.28 20.15
CA PRO A 350 -12.86 -37.36 20.84
C PRO A 350 -13.39 -38.80 21.00
N LEU A 351 -12.88 -39.71 20.16
CA LEU A 351 -13.26 -41.12 20.13
C LEU A 351 -12.32 -42.01 20.96
N GLU A 352 -11.32 -41.44 21.64
CA GLU A 352 -10.40 -42.17 22.49
C GLU A 352 -11.13 -42.66 23.75
N GLY A 353 -11.08 -43.97 24.01
CA GLY A 353 -11.78 -44.59 25.14
C GLY A 353 -13.22 -45.04 24.87
N MET A 354 -13.78 -44.78 23.69
CA MET A 354 -15.09 -45.31 23.27
C MET A 354 -14.97 -46.71 22.65
N THR A 355 -15.94 -47.59 22.94
CA THR A 355 -16.07 -48.89 22.25
C THR A 355 -16.57 -48.70 20.82
N GLU A 356 -16.34 -49.67 19.93
CA GLU A 356 -16.84 -49.59 18.54
C GLU A 356 -18.37 -49.42 18.47
N GLU A 357 -19.12 -50.10 19.33
CA GLU A 357 -20.57 -49.94 19.44
C GLU A 357 -20.99 -48.51 19.82
N GLN A 358 -20.24 -47.86 20.71
CA GLN A 358 -20.49 -46.47 21.10
C GLN A 358 -20.18 -45.51 19.95
N LYS A 359 -19.11 -45.75 19.20
CA LYS A 359 -18.76 -44.96 18.01
C LYS A 359 -19.85 -45.06 16.94
N GLU A 360 -20.37 -46.26 16.69
CA GLU A 360 -21.48 -46.48 15.76
C GLU A 360 -22.76 -45.76 16.21
N TYR A 361 -23.06 -45.80 17.51
CA TYR A 361 -24.21 -45.11 18.07
C TYR A 361 -24.13 -43.58 17.93
N GLU A 362 -22.99 -42.98 18.27
CA GLU A 362 -22.70 -41.56 18.08
C GLU A 362 -22.77 -41.16 16.59
N ALA A 363 -22.20 -41.97 15.70
CA ALA A 363 -22.28 -41.73 14.26
C ALA A 363 -23.73 -41.74 13.77
N MET A 364 -24.55 -42.68 14.23
CA MET A 364 -25.97 -42.74 13.87
C MET A 364 -26.76 -41.55 14.44
N GLN A 365 -26.39 -41.05 15.62
CA GLN A 365 -26.96 -39.79 16.14
C GLN A 365 -26.60 -38.60 15.27
N LEU A 366 -25.34 -38.47 14.85
CA LEU A 366 -24.87 -37.37 14.00
C LEU A 366 -25.59 -37.37 12.64
N VAL A 367 -25.74 -38.54 12.01
CA VAL A 367 -26.49 -38.70 10.75
C VAL A 367 -27.94 -38.27 10.92
N ASN A 368 -28.61 -38.72 12.00
CA ASN A 368 -29.98 -38.33 12.28
C ASN A 368 -30.11 -36.81 12.54
N MET A 369 -29.11 -36.19 13.15
CA MET A 369 -29.09 -34.75 13.40
C MET A 369 -28.89 -33.96 12.10
N MET A 370 -27.99 -34.40 11.23
CA MET A 370 -27.78 -33.82 9.89
C MET A 370 -29.01 -33.97 8.99
N ASP A 371 -29.67 -35.14 8.98
CA ASP A 371 -30.91 -35.35 8.23
C ASP A 371 -32.04 -34.42 8.72
N LYS A 372 -32.19 -34.27 10.05
CA LYS A 372 -33.15 -33.30 10.64
C LYS A 372 -32.86 -31.86 10.21
N LEU A 373 -31.60 -31.43 10.24
CA LEU A 373 -31.22 -30.06 9.85
C LEU A 373 -31.44 -29.81 8.35
N THR A 374 -31.17 -30.82 7.52
CA THR A 374 -31.35 -30.76 6.06
C THR A 374 -32.84 -30.73 5.70
N ARG A 375 -33.66 -31.64 6.27
CA ARG A 375 -35.11 -31.66 6.04
C ARG A 375 -35.83 -30.44 6.62
N GLY A 376 -35.32 -29.91 7.73
CA GLY A 376 -35.79 -28.66 8.32
C GLY A 376 -35.43 -27.41 7.53
N GLY A 377 -34.65 -27.54 6.44
CA GLY A 377 -34.22 -26.43 5.60
C GLY A 377 -33.19 -25.50 6.24
N VAL A 378 -32.61 -25.89 7.38
CA VAL A 378 -31.59 -25.10 8.10
C VAL A 378 -30.24 -25.22 7.43
N LEU A 379 -29.90 -26.43 6.95
CA LEU A 379 -28.68 -26.69 6.18
C LEU A 379 -29.02 -27.02 4.74
N LYS A 380 -28.37 -26.33 3.79
CA LYS A 380 -28.45 -26.64 2.37
C LYS A 380 -27.03 -26.88 1.83
N PRO A 381 -26.73 -28.06 1.27
CA PRO A 381 -25.45 -28.30 0.63
C PRO A 381 -25.22 -27.33 -0.53
N MET A 382 -23.99 -26.86 -0.71
CA MET A 382 -23.63 -25.91 -1.78
C MET A 382 -22.30 -26.30 -2.42
N ARG A 383 -22.18 -26.09 -3.74
CA ARG A 383 -20.94 -26.17 -4.52
C ARG A 383 -20.48 -24.78 -4.93
N VAL A 384 -19.21 -24.63 -5.31
CA VAL A 384 -18.73 -23.38 -5.91
C VAL A 384 -19.01 -23.38 -7.40
N GLY A 385 -19.70 -22.36 -7.89
CA GLY A 385 -19.98 -22.19 -9.31
C GLY A 385 -18.77 -21.68 -10.08
N LYS A 386 -18.89 -21.61 -11.40
CA LYS A 386 -17.85 -21.01 -12.28
C LYS A 386 -17.56 -19.54 -11.98
N ASP A 387 -18.51 -18.87 -11.32
CA ASP A 387 -18.42 -17.50 -10.83
C ASP A 387 -17.71 -17.38 -9.46
N GLY A 388 -17.28 -18.51 -8.88
CA GLY A 388 -16.60 -18.54 -7.58
C GLY A 388 -17.52 -18.33 -6.38
N ARG A 389 -18.84 -18.34 -6.59
CA ARG A 389 -19.86 -18.16 -5.53
C ARG A 389 -20.50 -19.48 -5.14
N PRO A 390 -21.04 -19.60 -3.92
CA PRO A 390 -21.73 -20.81 -3.50
C PRO A 390 -23.10 -20.92 -4.19
N HIS A 391 -23.35 -22.05 -4.85
CA HIS A 391 -24.62 -22.44 -5.46
C HIS A 391 -25.17 -23.68 -4.77
N PRO A 392 -26.48 -23.71 -4.46
CA PRO A 392 -27.08 -24.89 -3.83
C PRO A 392 -26.96 -26.12 -4.74
N VAL A 393 -26.72 -27.28 -4.14
CA VAL A 393 -26.82 -28.59 -4.81
C VAL A 393 -27.97 -29.37 -4.19
N ASP A 394 -28.66 -30.14 -5.03
CA ASP A 394 -29.78 -30.97 -4.58
C ASP A 394 -29.29 -32.34 -4.09
N HIS A 395 -28.13 -32.82 -4.59
CA HIS A 395 -27.53 -34.08 -4.16
C HIS A 395 -26.04 -33.94 -3.76
N ILE A 396 -25.64 -34.59 -2.67
CA ILE A 396 -24.26 -34.54 -2.12
C ILE A 396 -23.20 -35.04 -3.11
N LEU A 397 -23.58 -35.96 -4.01
CA LEU A 397 -22.68 -36.49 -5.06
C LEU A 397 -22.21 -35.40 -6.04
N GLU A 398 -22.99 -34.33 -6.24
CA GLU A 398 -22.60 -33.19 -7.07
C GLU A 398 -21.42 -32.40 -6.49
N LEU A 399 -21.10 -32.62 -5.20
CA LEU A 399 -19.92 -32.02 -4.56
C LEU A 399 -18.62 -32.74 -4.96
N GLN A 400 -18.68 -34.00 -5.36
CA GLN A 400 -17.50 -34.80 -5.73
C GLN A 400 -16.98 -34.46 -7.13
N GLU A 401 -17.84 -34.04 -8.05
CA GLU A 401 -17.45 -33.65 -9.41
C GLU A 401 -16.44 -32.48 -9.42
N GLY A 402 -16.59 -31.51 -8.51
CA GLY A 402 -15.67 -30.37 -8.40
C GLY A 402 -14.34 -30.68 -7.70
N LEU A 403 -14.22 -31.82 -7.03
CA LEU A 403 -12.97 -32.26 -6.38
C LEU A 403 -12.05 -32.99 -7.37
N GLN A 404 -12.61 -33.75 -8.33
CA GLN A 404 -11.83 -34.49 -9.33
C GLN A 404 -11.06 -33.58 -10.30
N ASP A 405 -11.58 -32.39 -10.61
CA ASP A 405 -10.89 -31.38 -11.44
C ASP A 405 -9.67 -30.74 -10.74
N ARG A 406 -9.55 -30.87 -9.41
CA ARG A 406 -8.46 -30.24 -8.63
C ARG A 406 -7.18 -31.09 -8.62
N ASP A 407 -7.31 -32.41 -8.42
CA ASP A 407 -6.18 -33.35 -8.36
C ASP A 407 -5.40 -33.44 -9.69
N LEU A 408 -6.05 -33.13 -10.81
CA LEU A 408 -5.41 -33.12 -12.14
C LEU A 408 -4.57 -31.87 -12.43
N THR A 409 -4.68 -30.80 -11.62
CA THR A 409 -3.95 -29.54 -11.89
C THR A 409 -2.82 -29.25 -10.92
N GLU A 410 -2.80 -29.86 -9.72
CA GLU A 410 -1.63 -29.79 -8.83
C GLU A 410 -0.50 -30.73 -9.27
N SER A 411 -0.79 -31.72 -10.13
CA SER A 411 0.19 -32.66 -10.66
C SER A 411 0.91 -32.19 -11.94
N GLU A 412 0.52 -31.05 -12.53
CA GLU A 412 1.17 -30.48 -13.73
C GLU A 412 2.10 -29.29 -13.43
N SER A 413 2.36 -28.98 -12.16
CA SER A 413 3.20 -27.84 -11.75
C SER A 413 4.26 -28.17 -10.70
N ASP A 414 4.93 -29.31 -10.86
CA ASP A 414 6.26 -29.56 -10.28
C ASP A 414 7.37 -29.16 -11.25
#